data_AF-A0AAP8HU92-F1
#
_entry.id   AF-A0AAP8HU92-F1
#
_cell.length_a   1.000
_cell.length_b   1.000
_cell.length_c   1.000
_cell.angle_alpha   90.00
_cell.angle_beta   90.00
_cell.angle_gamma   90.00
#
_symmetry.space_group_name_H-M   'P 1'
#
loop_
_entity.id
_entity.type
_entity.pdbx_description
1 polymer ?
#
loop_
_entity_poly.entity_id
_entity_poly.type
_entity_poly.pdbx_seq_one_letter_code
_entity_poly.pdbx_strand_id
1 'polypeptide(L)' 'MTAPHSRPVVGFIGLGQMGKPMALNLAHEGIDLLVSAKTRDAYPAL' A
#
# COMPACT_ATOMS: atom_id res chain seq x y z
N MET A 1 -9.35 11.43 -27.25
CA MET A 1 -9.65 11.58 -25.81
C MET A 1 -9.43 10.21 -25.18
N THR A 2 -8.29 9.99 -24.52
CA THR A 2 -7.99 8.73 -23.83
C THR A 2 -8.66 8.76 -22.46
N ALA A 3 -9.40 7.70 -22.11
CA ALA A 3 -9.98 7.56 -20.78
C ALA A 3 -8.87 7.58 -19.71
N PRO A 4 -9.09 8.19 -18.53
CA PRO A 4 -8.10 8.12 -17.45
C PRO A 4 -7.88 6.64 -17.11
N HIS A 5 -6.63 6.20 -17.21
CA HIS A 5 -6.26 4.85 -16.81
C HIS A 5 -6.26 4.85 -15.28
N SER A 6 -7.28 4.24 -14.68
CA SER A 6 -7.32 4.01 -13.24
C SER A 6 -6.06 3.25 -12.85
N ARG A 7 -5.20 3.87 -12.04
CA ARG A 7 -4.03 3.20 -11.50
C ARG A 7 -4.49 1.92 -10.77
N PRO A 8 -3.85 0.77 -11.02
CA PRO A 8 -4.22 -0.46 -10.32
C PRO A 8 -3.93 -0.29 -8.83
N VAL A 9 -4.97 -0.39 -8.00
CA VAL A 9 -4.84 -0.37 -6.54
C VAL A 9 -4.42 -1.76 -6.07
N VAL A 10 -3.31 -1.85 -5.34
CA VAL A 10 -2.81 -3.12 -4.79
C VAL A 10 -3.33 -3.29 -3.36
N GLY A 11 -4.05 -4.38 -3.12
CA GLY A 11 -4.42 -4.80 -1.77
C GLY A 11 -3.22 -5.41 -1.04
N PHE A 12 -2.91 -4.92 0.16
CA PHE A 12 -1.78 -5.39 0.96
C PHE A 12 -2.24 -5.79 2.37
N ILE A 13 -2.19 -7.08 2.70
CA ILE A 13 -2.64 -7.60 4.00
C ILE A 13 -1.43 -8.02 4.84
N GLY A 14 -1.32 -7.43 6.03
CA GLY A 14 -0.30 -7.78 7.02
C GLY A 14 0.94 -6.88 6.95
N LEU A 15 1.10 -6.03 7.95
CA LEU A 15 2.26 -5.15 8.13
C LEU A 15 3.21 -5.66 9.22
N GLY A 16 3.60 -6.94 9.11
CA GLY A 16 4.63 -7.51 9.97
C GLY A 16 6.04 -7.00 9.63
N GLN A 17 7.07 -7.65 10.17
CA GLN A 17 8.48 -7.28 9.97
C GLN A 17 8.87 -7.12 8.50
N MET A 18 8.36 -8.00 7.61
CA MET A 18 8.59 -7.93 6.17
C MET A 18 7.49 -7.22 5.40
N GLY A 19 6.23 -7.34 5.84
CA GLY A 19 5.09 -6.72 5.17
C GLY A 19 5.22 -5.20 5.08
N LYS A 20 5.69 -4.57 6.17
CA LYS A 20 5.90 -3.12 6.23
C LYS A 20 6.90 -2.59 5.20
N PRO A 21 8.16 -3.05 5.13
CA PRO A 21 9.11 -2.53 4.14
C PRO A 21 8.64 -2.81 2.70
N MET A 22 7.93 -3.91 2.45
CA MET A 22 7.34 -4.18 1.12
C MET A 22 6.25 -3.17 0.75
N ALA A 23 5.30 -2.89 1.64
CA ALA A 23 4.26 -1.90 1.40
C ALA A 23 4.85 -0.48 1.20
N LEU A 24 5.85 -0.11 2.00
CA LEU A 24 6.53 1.19 1.85
C LEU A 24 7.26 1.31 0.52
N ASN A 25 7.95 0.27 0.06
CA ASN A 25 8.60 0.28 -1.25
C ASN A 25 7.58 0.49 -2.38
N LEU A 26 6.44 -0.19 -2.33
CA LEU A 26 5.38 -0.02 -3.33
C LEU A 26 4.81 1.41 -3.31
N ALA A 27 4.58 1.97 -2.11
CA ALA A 27 4.09 3.34 -1.97
C ALA A 27 5.13 4.37 -2.48
N HIS A 28 6.41 4.17 -2.22
CA HIS A 28 7.49 5.03 -2.74
C HIS A 28 7.58 5.02 -4.27
N GLU A 29 7.26 3.90 -4.92
CA GLU A 29 7.17 3.78 -6.38
C GLU A 29 5.87 4.38 -6.96
N GLY A 30 5.03 5.00 -6.11
CA GLY A 30 3.79 5.65 -6.53
C GLY A 30 2.65 4.68 -6.86
N ILE A 31 2.70 3.46 -6.33
CA ILE A 31 1.62 2.47 -6.44
C ILE A 31 0.58 2.76 -5.36
N ASP A 32 -0.68 2.89 -5.76
CA ASP A 32 -1.79 3.09 -4.84
C ASP A 32 -2.07 1.79 -4.05
N LEU A 33 -2.05 1.87 -2.72
CA LEU A 33 -2.22 0.70 -1.84
C LEU A 33 -3.51 0.78 -1.02
N LEU A 34 -4.18 -0.35 -0.88
CA LEU A 34 -5.22 -0.57 0.14
C LEU A 34 -4.67 -1.52 1.19
N VAL A 35 -4.35 -1.01 2.38
CA VAL A 35 -3.64 -1.78 3.40
C VAL A 35 -4.59 -2.21 4.53
N SER A 36 -4.50 -3.48 4.94
CA SER A 36 -5.22 -4.01 6.10
C SER A 36 -4.27 -4.73 7.05
N ALA A 37 -4.35 -4.39 8.34
CA ALA A 37 -3.55 -5.00 9.38
C ALA A 37 -4.37 -5.19 10.67
N LYS A 38 -4.05 -6.25 11.43
CA LYS A 38 -4.73 -6.57 12.70
C LYS A 38 -4.45 -5.53 13.79
N THR A 39 -3.27 -4.91 13.77
CA THR A 39 -2.84 -3.92 14.78
C THR A 39 -2.84 -2.53 14.17
N ARG A 40 -3.53 -1.59 14.84
CA ARG A 40 -3.70 -0.21 14.39
C ARG A 40 -2.44 0.64 14.55
N ASP A 41 -1.50 0.23 15.41
CA ASP A 41 -0.24 0.92 15.65
C ASP A 41 0.78 0.80 14.50
N ALA A 42 0.37 0.24 13.35
CA ALA A 42 1.22 0.07 12.19
C ALA A 42 1.27 1.30 11.25
N TYR A 43 1.30 2.51 11.84
CA TYR A 43 1.89 3.75 11.29
C TYR A 43 0.97 4.74 10.54
N PRO A 44 1.18 6.06 10.77
CA PRO A 44 0.46 7.19 10.13
C PRO A 44 1.07 7.68 8.80
N ALA A 45 2.09 6.99 8.26
CA ALA A 45 2.83 7.38 7.05
C ALA A 45 2.43 6.61 5.78
N LEU A 46 1.51 5.65 5.91
CA LEU A 46 0.76 5.02 4.82
C LEU A 46 -0.66 5.61 4.83
#